data_AF-A0A3M1MTE3-F1
#
_entry.id   AF-A0A3M1MTE3-F1
#
_cell.length_a   1.000
_cell.length_b   1.000
_cell.length_c   1.000
_cell.angle_alpha   90.00
_cell.angle_beta   90.00
_cell.angle_gamma   90.00
#
_symmetry.space_group_name_H-M   'P 1'
#
loop_
_entity.id
_entity.type
_entity.pdbx_description
1 polymer ?
#
loop_
_entity_poly.entity_id
_entity_poly.type
_entity_poly.pdbx_seq_one_letter_code
_entity_poly.pdbx_strand_id
1 'polypeptide(L)' 'MPVWCPKCHAMLADGTAKCPRCGAKLPKAPSDPNAFTPQEFKAILLEAYKFALLPVA' A
#
# COMPACT_ATOMS: atom_id res chain seq x y z
N MET A 1 12.51 3.28 -14.02
CA MET A 1 13.50 3.58 -12.96
C MET A 1 13.89 2.20 -12.45
N PRO A 2 15.16 1.79 -12.41
CA PRO A 2 15.46 0.37 -12.14
C PRO A 2 14.93 -0.03 -10.76
N VAL A 3 14.09 -1.06 -10.73
CA VAL A 3 13.56 -1.63 -9.48
C VAL A 3 14.60 -2.58 -8.94
N TRP A 4 14.84 -2.59 -7.63
CA TRP A 4 15.82 -3.47 -7.00
C TRP A 4 15.11 -4.52 -6.15
N CYS A 5 15.62 -5.75 -6.16
CA CYS A 5 15.03 -6.79 -5.34
C CYS A 5 15.37 -6.56 -3.86
N PRO A 6 14.39 -6.53 -2.95
CA PRO A 6 14.63 -6.31 -1.52
C PRO A 6 15.35 -7.47 -0.82
N LYS A 7 15.48 -8.64 -1.48
CA LYS A 7 16.10 -9.84 -0.90
C LYS A 7 17.57 -10.02 -1.30
N CYS A 8 17.89 -9.76 -2.56
CA CYS A 8 19.23 -10.03 -3.11
C CYS A 8 19.90 -8.81 -3.75
N HIS A 9 19.22 -7.66 -3.76
CA HIS A 9 19.69 -6.43 -4.37
C HIS A 9 20.14 -6.59 -5.83
N ALA A 10 19.57 -7.55 -6.55
CA ALA A 10 19.70 -7.60 -7.99
C ALA A 10 18.91 -6.43 -8.62
N MET A 11 19.40 -5.94 -9.74
CA MET A 11 18.68 -5.01 -10.61
C MET A 11 17.58 -5.76 -11.37
N LEU A 12 16.34 -5.29 -11.27
CA LEU A 12 15.16 -5.89 -11.88
C LEU A 12 14.61 -4.94 -12.95
N ALA A 13 14.11 -5.55 -14.02
CA ALA A 13 13.38 -4.83 -15.04
C ALA A 13 12.01 -4.39 -14.49
N ASP A 14 11.58 -3.20 -14.92
CA ASP A 14 10.27 -2.65 -14.59
C ASP A 14 9.16 -3.67 -14.95
N GLY A 15 8.25 -3.95 -14.01
CA GLY A 15 7.13 -4.87 -14.21
C GLY A 15 7.41 -6.37 -13.94
N THR A 16 8.59 -6.73 -13.43
CA THR A 16 8.89 -8.13 -13.08
C THR A 16 8.20 -8.56 -11.77
N ALA A 17 7.38 -9.61 -11.83
CA ALA A 17 6.68 -10.15 -10.65
C ALA A 17 7.60 -10.98 -9.72
N LYS A 18 8.73 -11.45 -10.25
CA LYS A 18 9.68 -12.32 -9.56
C LYS A 18 11.10 -11.93 -9.92
N CYS A 19 11.98 -11.90 -8.93
CA CYS A 19 13.39 -11.70 -9.15
C CYS A 19 13.99 -12.87 -9.92
N PRO A 20 14.61 -12.65 -11.10
CA PRO A 20 15.26 -13.71 -11.88
C PRO A 20 16.55 -14.23 -11.22
N ARG A 21 17.11 -13.49 -10.25
CA ARG A 21 18.38 -13.84 -9.59
C ARG A 21 18.20 -14.69 -8.34
N CYS A 22 17.29 -14.31 -7.44
CA CYS A 22 17.07 -15.03 -6.18
C CYS A 22 15.73 -15.77 -6.10
N GLY A 23 14.88 -15.59 -7.10
CA GLY A 23 13.55 -16.18 -7.13
C GLY A 23 12.53 -15.57 -6.15
N ALA A 24 12.85 -14.49 -5.44
CA ALA A 24 11.90 -13.81 -4.56
C ALA A 24 10.76 -13.19 -5.37
N LYS A 25 9.51 -13.37 -4.91
CA LYS A 25 8.36 -12.66 -5.47
C LYS A 25 8.44 -11.19 -5.05
N LEU A 26 8.30 -10.27 -5.99
CA LEU A 26 8.26 -8.85 -5.68
C LEU A 26 6.85 -8.44 -5.26
N PRO A 27 6.71 -7.54 -4.27
CA PRO A 27 5.43 -6.89 -4.02
C PRO A 27 5.08 -6.03 -5.24
N LYS A 28 3.93 -6.29 -5.85
CA LYS A 28 3.34 -5.37 -6.84
C LYS A 28 3.12 -4.06 -6.11
N ALA A 29 3.76 -2.98 -6.54
CA ALA A 29 3.47 -1.66 -5.99
C ALA A 29 1.95 -1.42 -6.11
N PRO A 30 1.25 -0.97 -5.06
CA PRO A 30 -0.16 -0.63 -5.17
C PRO A 30 -0.27 0.53 -6.17
N SER A 31 -0.64 0.18 -7.40
CA SER A 31 -0.82 1.10 -8.51
C SER A 31 -2.25 1.66 -8.49
N ASP A 32 -2.71 2.06 -7.31
CA ASP A 32 -4.10 2.47 -7.11
C ASP A 32 -4.15 3.76 -6.28
N PRO A 33 -4.40 4.91 -6.91
CA PRO A 33 -4.66 6.15 -6.19
C PRO A 33 -5.96 6.09 -5.37
N ASN A 34 -6.78 5.06 -5.58
CA ASN A 34 -7.96 4.73 -4.79
C ASN A 34 -7.73 3.54 -3.82
N ALA A 35 -6.48 3.18 -3.53
CA ALA A 35 -6.18 2.16 -2.54
C ALA A 35 -6.58 2.65 -1.14
N PHE A 36 -7.82 2.35 -0.76
CA PHE A 36 -8.37 2.68 0.55
C PHE A 36 -7.65 1.84 1.62
N THR A 37 -6.69 2.45 2.32
CA THR A 37 -5.89 1.72 3.31
C THR A 37 -6.73 1.44 4.58
N PRO A 38 -6.39 0.41 5.38
CA PRO A 38 -7.06 0.17 6.67
C PRO A 38 -7.03 1.38 7.62
N GLN A 39 -6.11 2.33 7.39
CA GLN A 39 -5.94 3.54 8.18
C GLN A 39 -6.99 4.60 7.79
N GLU A 40 -7.34 4.69 6.50
CA GLU A 40 -8.41 5.57 6.00
C GLU A 40 -9.77 5.19 6.59
N PHE A 41 -10.04 3.89 6.77
CA PHE A 41 -11.30 3.42 7.35
C PHE A 41 -11.50 3.88 8.80
N LYS A 42 -10.44 3.89 9.62
CA LYS A 42 -10.52 4.36 11.01
C LYS A 42 -10.80 5.86 11.09
N ALA A 43 -10.27 6.64 10.16
CA ALA A 43 -10.50 8.08 10.10
C ALA A 43 -11.97 8.40 9.82
N ILE A 44 -12.59 7.73 8.85
CA ILE A 44 -14.02 7.90 8.55
C ILE A 44 -14.88 7.51 9.75
N LEU A 45 -14.58 6.38 10.40
CA LEU A 45 -15.34 5.91 11.56
C LEU A 45 -15.23 6.88 12.75
N LEU A 46 -14.03 7.40 13.02
CA LEU A 46 -13.80 8.34 14.12
C LEU A 46 -14.50 9.68 13.86
N GLU A 47 -14.51 10.16 12.61
CA GLU A 47 -15.21 11.40 12.25
C GLU A 47 -16.73 11.23 12.40
N ALA A 48 -17.29 10.11 11.93
CA ALA A 48 -18.70 9.79 12.13
C ALA A 48 -19.06 9.68 13.63
N TYR A 49 -18.18 9.11 14.45
CA TYR A 49 -18.39 9.00 15.89
C TYR A 49 -18.39 10.37 16.59
N LYS A 50 -17.51 11.31 16.19
CA LYS A 50 -17.56 12.69 16.71
C LYS A 50 -18.87 13.38 16.35
N PHE A 51 -19.33 13.27 15.10
CA PHE A 51 -20.62 13.84 14.70
C PHE A 51 -21.80 13.23 15.47
N ALA A 52 -21.77 11.92 15.73
CA ALA A 52 -22.80 11.23 16.51
C ALA A 52 -22.77 11.57 18.01
N LEU A 53 -21.59 11.84 18.57
CA LEU A 53 -21.41 12.21 19.98
C LEU A 53 -21.52 13.72 20.25
N LEU A 54 -21.46 14.57 19.22
CA LEU A 54 -21.78 15.98 19.41
C LEU A 54 -23.28 16.09 19.68
N PRO A 55 -23.71 16.53 20.87
CA PRO A 55 -25.09 16.91 21.05
C PRO A 55 -25.33 18.10 20.12
N VAL A 56 -26.20 17.90 19.12
CA VAL A 56 -26.84 19.01 18.41
C VAL A 56 -27.59 19.80 19.48
N ALA A 57 -26.96 20.87 19.95
CA ALA A 57 -27.57 21.92 20.75
C ALA A 57 -28.18 22.96 19.82
#